data_AF-A0AAD7ZMD1-F1
#
_entry.id   AF-A0AAD7ZMD1-F1
#
_cell.length_a   1.000
_cell.length_b   1.000
_cell.length_c   1.000
_cell.angle_alpha   90.00
_cell.angle_beta   90.00
_cell.angle_gamma   90.00
#
_symmetry.space_group_name_H-M   'P 1'
#
loop_
_entity.id
_entity.type
_entity.pdbx_description
1 polymer ?
#
loop_
_entity_poly.entity_id
_entity_poly.type
_entity_poly.pdbx_seq_one_letter_code
_entity_poly.pdbx_strand_id
1 'polypeptide(L)'
;MVSRADKSSGFTKSPSSDKIKGLSSDFEFIVPPEAPVFEPTSEEFQDPLGYIRKIRPVAEKSGICKIKPPPGPLFSLDFVNVGNEH
;
A
#
# COMPACT_ATOMS: atom_id res chain seq x y z
N MET A 1 -13.84 -23.04 25.39
CA MET A 1 -14.85 -22.13 24.83
C MET A 1 -14.10 -20.97 24.18
N VAL A 2 -14.31 -20.82 22.87
CA VAL A 2 -14.21 -19.64 21.97
C VAL A 2 -13.52 -18.36 22.51
N SER A 3 -12.74 -17.57 21.77
CA SER A 3 -12.17 -17.58 20.41
C SER A 3 -11.20 -16.38 20.31
N ARG A 4 -10.16 -16.51 19.48
CA ARG A 4 -9.39 -15.39 18.90
C ARG A 4 -10.26 -14.62 17.89
N ALA A 5 -9.98 -13.33 17.66
CA ALA A 5 -9.49 -12.86 16.36
C ALA A 5 -9.33 -11.33 16.29
N ASP A 6 -8.16 -10.95 15.79
CA ASP A 6 -7.69 -9.64 15.37
C ASP A 6 -8.49 -9.13 14.14
N LYS A 7 -8.84 -7.83 14.16
CA LYS A 7 -9.52 -7.16 13.04
C LYS A 7 -8.48 -6.63 12.05
N SER A 8 -8.21 -7.37 10.98
CA SER A 8 -7.67 -6.82 9.74
C SER A 8 -8.81 -6.53 8.75
N SER A 9 -9.26 -5.27 8.74
CA SER A 9 -9.98 -4.67 7.62
C SER A 9 -8.96 -4.23 6.56
N GLY A 10 -9.11 -4.43 5.26
CA GLY A 10 -10.18 -5.04 4.50
C GLY A 10 -9.84 -4.96 3.01
N PHE A 11 -10.14 -6.03 2.28
CA PHE A 11 -10.72 -5.97 0.94
C PHE A 11 -11.54 -7.26 0.77
N THR A 12 -12.70 -7.33 1.43
CA THR A 12 -13.61 -8.46 1.30
C THR A 12 -14.43 -8.31 0.02
N LYS A 13 -14.29 -9.33 -0.86
CA LYS A 13 -15.23 -9.88 -1.85
C LYS A 13 -16.20 -8.93 -2.58
N SER A 14 -16.22 -9.05 -3.90
CA SER A 14 -17.46 -8.96 -4.68
C SER A 14 -17.86 -10.36 -5.22
N PRO A 15 -18.98 -10.93 -4.77
CA PRO A 15 -19.79 -11.83 -5.59
C PRO A 15 -20.98 -11.01 -6.13
N SER A 16 -21.05 -10.76 -7.43
CA SER A 16 -22.33 -10.39 -8.04
C SER A 16 -22.37 -10.85 -9.49
N SER A 17 -23.40 -11.63 -9.76
CA SER A 17 -23.67 -12.40 -10.96
C SER A 17 -24.41 -11.58 -12.01
N ASP A 18 -23.85 -11.46 -13.21
CA ASP A 18 -24.62 -11.31 -14.45
C ASP A 18 -24.01 -12.20 -15.54
N LYS A 19 -24.84 -13.11 -16.05
CA LYS A 19 -24.46 -14.25 -16.90
C LYS A 19 -23.92 -13.81 -18.27
N ILE A 20 -22.61 -13.89 -18.47
CA ILE A 20 -22.05 -14.15 -19.81
C ILE A 20 -21.85 -15.66 -19.95
N LYS A 21 -22.82 -16.32 -20.61
CA LYS A 21 -22.71 -17.73 -21.03
C LYS A 21 -21.66 -17.81 -22.14
N GLY A 22 -20.44 -18.27 -21.84
CA GLY A 22 -19.51 -18.65 -22.91
C GLY A 22 -18.02 -18.71 -22.61
N LEU A 23 -17.53 -18.28 -21.44
CA LEU A 23 -16.11 -18.39 -21.08
C LEU A 23 -15.99 -19.19 -19.79
N SER A 24 -15.60 -20.46 -19.96
CA SER A 24 -15.44 -21.49 -18.94
C SER A 24 -14.38 -21.11 -17.89
N SER A 25 -14.81 -21.17 -16.63
CA SER A 25 -14.17 -21.43 -15.32
C SER A 25 -12.65 -21.41 -15.06
N ASP A 26 -11.75 -21.07 -15.98
CA ASP A 26 -10.31 -21.32 -15.79
C ASP A 26 -9.46 -20.03 -15.64
N PHE A 27 -10.06 -18.91 -15.27
CA PHE A 27 -9.30 -17.70 -14.91
C PHE A 27 -9.41 -17.41 -13.41
N GLU A 28 -8.57 -18.11 -12.64
CA GLU A 28 -8.34 -17.80 -11.24
C GLU A 28 -7.32 -16.64 -11.16
N PHE A 29 -7.74 -15.50 -10.62
CA PHE A 29 -6.80 -14.40 -10.37
C PHE A 29 -5.86 -14.78 -9.23
N ILE A 30 -4.61 -15.10 -9.58
CA ILE A 30 -3.55 -15.36 -8.62
C ILE A 30 -2.91 -14.01 -8.25
N VAL A 31 -3.03 -13.62 -6.98
CA VAL A 31 -2.45 -12.38 -6.47
C VAL A 31 -0.93 -12.45 -6.59
N PRO A 32 -0.27 -11.46 -7.23
CA PRO A 32 1.19 -11.41 -7.29
C PRO A 32 1.82 -11.30 -5.89
N PRO A 33 3.06 -11.77 -5.71
CA PRO A 33 3.80 -11.54 -4.46
C PRO A 33 3.90 -10.05 -4.13
N GLU A 34 3.89 -9.71 -2.84
CA GLU A 34 4.07 -8.34 -2.40
C GLU A 34 5.48 -7.82 -2.70
N ALA A 35 5.57 -6.54 -3.04
CA ALA A 35 6.85 -5.86 -3.22
C ALA A 35 7.55 -5.62 -1.86
N PRO A 36 8.89 -5.58 -1.82
CA PRO A 36 9.63 -5.28 -0.59
C PRO A 36 9.22 -3.96 0.04
N VAL A 37 9.16 -3.94 1.37
CA VAL A 37 8.86 -2.75 2.17
C VAL A 37 10.09 -2.36 2.98
N PHE A 38 10.44 -1.09 2.92
CA PHE A 38 11.58 -0.51 3.62
C PHE A 38 11.12 0.57 4.59
N GLU A 39 11.65 0.54 5.81
CA GLU A 39 11.34 1.48 6.89
C GLU A 39 12.62 2.21 7.31
N PRO A 40 13.00 3.30 6.61
CA PRO A 40 14.18 4.09 6.95
C PRO A 40 14.10 4.69 8.34
N THR A 41 15.25 4.82 8.99
CA THR A 41 15.38 5.70 10.16
C THR A 41 15.24 7.17 9.74
N SER A 42 15.00 8.07 10.69
CA SER A 42 14.93 9.51 10.41
C SER A 42 16.19 10.05 9.74
N GLU A 43 17.37 9.55 10.11
CA GLU A 43 18.66 9.95 9.53
C GLU A 43 18.80 9.48 8.08
N GLU A 44 18.43 8.22 7.81
CA GLU A 44 18.44 7.67 6.45
C GLU A 44 17.45 8.37 5.53
N PHE A 45 16.31 8.78 6.07
CA PHE A 45 15.27 9.48 5.34
C PHE A 45 15.68 10.92 4.94
N GLN A 46 16.72 11.49 5.58
CA GLN A 46 17.25 12.80 5.18
C GLN A 46 18.00 12.77 3.85
N ASP A 47 18.63 11.64 3.47
CA ASP A 47 19.29 11.45 2.17
C ASP A 47 18.54 10.42 1.31
N PRO A 48 17.47 10.85 0.60
CA PRO A 48 16.63 9.92 -0.17
C PRO A 48 17.42 9.22 -1.29
N LEU A 49 18.36 9.90 -1.94
CA LEU A 49 19.16 9.29 -3.02
C LEU A 49 20.20 8.32 -2.44
N GLY A 50 20.78 8.63 -1.28
CA GLY A 50 21.61 7.69 -0.52
C GLY A 50 20.83 6.44 -0.13
N TYR A 51 19.63 6.61 0.41
CA TYR A 51 18.78 5.48 0.81
C TYR A 51 18.34 4.62 -0.39
N ILE A 52 17.92 5.24 -1.50
CA ILE A 52 17.59 4.51 -2.74
C ILE A 52 18.79 3.69 -3.23
N ARG A 53 20.01 4.27 -3.21
CA ARG A 53 21.24 3.54 -3.57
C ARG A 53 21.51 2.38 -2.62
N LYS A 54 21.28 2.56 -1.31
CA LYS A 54 21.43 1.51 -0.29
C LYS A 54 20.50 0.32 -0.53
N ILE A 55 19.23 0.56 -0.86
CA ILE A 55 18.23 -0.51 -1.01
C ILE A 55 18.18 -1.12 -2.42
N ARG A 56 18.77 -0.47 -3.43
CA ARG A 56 18.71 -0.87 -4.85
C ARG A 56 19.02 -2.35 -5.10
N PRO A 57 20.10 -2.95 -4.54
CA PRO A 57 20.43 -4.37 -4.82
C PRO A 57 19.34 -5.37 -4.41
N VAL A 58 18.44 -4.96 -3.51
CA VAL A 58 17.30 -5.77 -3.07
C VAL A 58 16.04 -5.39 -3.84
N ALA A 59 15.75 -4.08 -3.95
CA ALA A 59 14.54 -3.58 -4.59
C ALA A 59 14.49 -3.85 -6.11
N GLU A 60 15.64 -3.83 -6.79
CA GLU A 60 15.71 -4.02 -8.24
C GLU A 60 15.25 -5.39 -8.70
N LYS A 61 15.37 -6.41 -7.83
CA LYS A 61 14.91 -7.78 -8.10
C LYS A 61 13.38 -7.86 -8.29
N SER A 62 12.64 -6.96 -7.65
CA SER A 62 11.18 -6.88 -7.75
C SER A 62 10.72 -5.81 -8.75
N GLY A 63 11.62 -4.96 -9.24
CA GLY A 63 11.32 -3.81 -10.10
C GLY A 63 10.64 -2.63 -9.38
N ILE A 64 9.87 -2.89 -8.32
CA ILE A 64 9.22 -1.90 -7.46
C ILE A 64 9.45 -2.20 -5.98
N CYS A 65 9.37 -1.18 -5.13
CA CYS A 65 9.36 -1.32 -3.68
C CYS A 65 8.53 -0.21 -3.01
N LYS A 66 8.16 -0.42 -1.74
CA LYS A 66 7.46 0.58 -0.91
C LYS A 66 8.42 1.10 0.16
N ILE A 67 8.55 2.42 0.28
CA ILE A 67 9.27 3.07 1.38
C ILE A 67 8.23 3.69 2.32
N LYS A 68 8.19 3.23 3.57
CA LYS A 68 7.34 3.82 4.61
C LYS A 68 8.15 4.94 5.29
N PRO A 69 7.71 6.21 5.21
CA PRO A 69 8.43 7.28 5.91
C PRO A 69 8.41 7.02 7.43
N PRO A 70 9.43 7.50 8.18
CA PRO A 70 9.36 7.56 9.63
C PRO A 70 8.15 8.41 10.07
N PRO A 71 7.65 8.23 11.30
CA PRO A 71 6.56 9.04 11.83
C PRO A 71 6.96 10.53 11.77
N GLY A 72 6.16 11.33 11.10
CA GLY A 72 6.41 12.75 10.87
C GLY A 72 5.15 13.60 11.07
N PRO A 73 5.29 14.94 11.06
CA PRO A 73 4.15 15.83 11.20
C PRO A 73 3.15 15.60 10.07
N LEU A 74 1.86 15.60 10.43
CA LEU A 74 0.76 15.41 9.48
C LEU A 74 0.77 16.55 8.46
N PHE A 75 0.48 16.19 7.20
CA PHE A 75 0.40 17.01 5.98
C PHE A 75 0.23 18.53 6.15
N SER A 76 0.98 19.30 5.35
CA SER A 76 0.86 20.76 5.21
C SER A 76 -0.40 21.26 4.49
N LEU A 77 -1.51 20.51 4.51
CA LEU A 77 -2.78 20.99 3.96
C LEU A 77 -3.59 21.66 5.07
N ASP A 78 -3.49 22.99 5.13
CA ASP A 78 -4.53 23.80 5.73
C ASP A 78 -5.73 23.72 4.78
N PHE A 79 -6.64 22.76 4.98
CA PHE A 79 -7.99 22.89 4.41
C PHE A 79 -8.73 24.00 5.17
N VAL A 80 -8.27 25.25 5.06
CA VAL A 80 -9.06 26.41 5.47
C VAL A 80 -10.25 26.44 4.53
N ASN A 81 -11.42 26.17 5.08
CA ASN A 81 -12.69 26.20 4.38
C ASN A 81 -12.90 27.64 3.87
N VAL A 82 -12.54 27.92 2.62
CA VAL A 82 -12.85 29.18 1.94
C VAL A 82 -14.35 29.17 1.65
N GLY A 83 -15.13 29.52 2.67
CA GLY A 83 -16.57 29.37 2.62
C GLY A 83 -17.27 29.97 3.82
N ASN A 84 -16.81 31.13 4.30
CA ASN A 84 -17.68 32.07 5.01
C ASN A 84 -17.01 33.45 5.14
N GLU A 85 -17.08 34.28 4.11
CA GLU A 85 -17.05 35.75 4.29
C GLU A 85 -17.97 36.40 3.24
N HIS A 86 -19.13 36.87 3.76
CA HIS A 86 -20.13 37.82 3.24
C HIS A 86 -20.85 37.56 1.90
#